data_AF-A0A259NMV8-F1
#
_entry.id   AF-A0A259NMV8-F1
#
_cell.length_a   1.000
_cell.length_b   1.000
_cell.length_c   1.000
_cell.angle_alpha   90.00
_cell.angle_beta   90.00
_cell.angle_gamma   90.00
#
_symmetry.space_group_name_H-M   'P 1'
#
loop_
_entity.id
_entity.type
_entity.pdbx_description
1 polymer ?
#
loop_
_entity_poly.entity_id
_entity_poly.type
_entity_poly.pdbx_seq_one_letter_code
_entity_poly.pdbx_strand_id
1 'polypeptide(L)' 'MLKRDMNIADFDPELWQSMVQETERQEAHIELIASENYASPRVLQA' A
#
# COMPACT_ATOMS: atom_id res chain seq x y z
N MET A 1 7.47 -22.48 12.40
CA MET A 1 8.39 -21.39 12.01
C MET A 1 7.68 -20.50 11.00
N LEU A 2 7.89 -19.19 11.08
CA LEU A 2 7.38 -18.24 10.08
C LEU A 2 8.18 -18.41 8.78
N LYS A 3 7.47 -18.45 7.65
CA LYS A 3 8.08 -18.58 6.32
C LYS A 3 8.09 -17.23 5.62
N ARG A 4 9.08 -17.01 4.77
CA ARG A 4 9.24 -15.73 4.04
C ARG A 4 8.24 -15.53 2.90
N ASP A 5 7.58 -16.60 2.47
CA ASP A 5 6.54 -16.59 1.43
C ASP A 5 5.14 -16.24 1.98
N MET A 6 5.00 -16.12 3.31
CA MET A 6 3.75 -15.64 3.92
C MET A 6 3.52 -14.19 3.52
N ASN A 7 2.39 -13.91 2.87
CA ASN A 7 2.03 -12.59 2.36
C ASN A 7 0.53 -12.31 2.57
N ILE A 8 0.14 -11.04 2.43
CA ILE A 8 -1.25 -10.60 2.68
C ILE A 8 -2.18 -11.06 1.56
N ALA A 9 -1.73 -11.08 0.31
CA ALA A 9 -2.56 -11.45 -0.84
C ALA A 9 -3.14 -12.86 -0.73
N ASP A 10 -2.35 -13.83 -0.26
CA ASP A 10 -2.79 -15.21 -0.10
C ASP A 10 -3.54 -15.46 1.22
N PHE A 11 -3.23 -14.68 2.27
CA PHE A 11 -3.82 -14.86 3.60
C PHE A 11 -5.17 -14.15 3.73
N ASP A 12 -5.27 -12.92 3.23
CA ASP A 12 -6.44 -12.06 3.29
C ASP A 12 -6.63 -11.31 1.95
N PRO A 13 -7.31 -11.95 0.97
CA PRO A 13 -7.52 -11.38 -0.35
C PRO A 13 -8.36 -10.09 -0.34
N GLU A 14 -9.26 -9.93 0.63
CA GLU A 14 -10.14 -8.75 0.71
C GLU A 14 -9.36 -7.51 1.17
N LEU A 15 -8.52 -7.69 2.21
CA LEU A 15 -7.60 -6.64 2.64
C LEU A 15 -6.62 -6.27 1.53
N TRP A 16 -6.03 -7.28 0.87
CA TRP A 16 -5.11 -7.05 -0.24
C TRP A 16 -5.75 -6.24 -1.37
N GLN A 17 -6.97 -6.62 -1.77
CA GLN A 17 -7.70 -5.92 -2.82
C GLN A 17 -7.96 -4.44 -2.46
N SER A 18 -8.21 -4.15 -1.17
CA SER A 18 -8.37 -2.78 -0.67
C SER A 18 -7.06 -1.98 -0.72
N MET A 19 -5.92 -2.61 -0.38
CA MET A 19 -4.60 -1.98 -0.48
C MET A 19 -4.22 -1.64 -1.93
N VAL A 20 -4.53 -2.54 -2.87
CA VAL A 20 -4.32 -2.30 -4.30
C VAL A 20 -5.17 -1.14 -4.80
N GLN A 21 -6.46 -1.10 -4.43
CA GLN A 21 -7.35 0.01 -4.80
C GLN A 21 -6.89 1.35 -4.25
N GLU A 22 -6.35 1.41 -3.02
CA GLU A 22 -5.79 2.65 -2.48
C GLU A 22 -4.54 3.09 -3.23
N THR A 23 -3.69 2.14 -3.63
CA THR A 23 -2.50 2.44 -4.46
C THR A 23 -2.94 3.04 -5.81
N GLU A 24 -3.93 2.44 -6.47
CA GLU A 24 -4.49 2.96 -7.73
C GLU A 24 -5.16 4.33 -7.54
N ARG A 25 -5.88 4.54 -6.43
CA ARG A 25 -6.51 5.82 -6.10
C ARG A 25 -5.47 6.93 -5.97
N GLN A 26 -4.36 6.66 -5.27
CA GLN A 26 -3.26 7.60 -5.09
C GLN A 26 -2.57 7.99 -6.40
N GLU A 27 -2.53 7.09 -7.38
CA GLU A 27 -1.95 7.37 -8.71
C GLU A 27 -2.93 8.08 -9.64
N ALA A 28 -4.22 7.74 -9.57
CA ALA A 28 -5.24 8.27 -10.47
C ALA A 28 -5.76 9.65 -10.05
N HIS A 29 -5.58 10.06 -8.79
CA HIS A 29 -6.09 11.32 -8.24
C HIS A 29 -4.98 12.36 -8.09
N ILE A 30 -5.31 13.63 -8.36
CA ILE A 30 -4.44 14.75 -8.01
C ILE A 30 -4.73 15.12 -6.55
N GLU A 31 -3.77 14.86 -5.67
CA GLU A 31 -3.89 15.22 -4.26
C GLU A 31 -3.54 16.70 -4.04
N LEU A 32 -4.56 17.48 -3.65
CA LEU A 32 -4.45 18.92 -3.41
C LEU A 32 -4.60 19.30 -1.93
N ILE A 33 -4.57 18.29 -1.05
CA ILE A 33 -4.62 18.50 0.38
C ILE A 33 -3.26 19.03 0.83
N ALA A 34 -3.24 20.24 1.41
CA ALA A 34 -2.01 20.97 1.72
C ALA A 34 -1.05 20.25 2.68
N SER A 35 -1.56 19.29 3.46
CA SER A 35 -0.78 18.51 4.42
C SER A 35 -0.28 17.17 3.87
N GLU A 36 -0.69 16.77 2.67
CA GLU A 36 -0.37 15.45 2.12
C GLU A 36 0.91 15.46 1.28
N ASN A 37 1.56 14.29 1.24
CA ASN A 37 2.78 14.05 0.46
C ASN A 37 2.98 12.54 0.28
N TYR A 38 3.87 12.16 -0.64
CA TYR A 38 4.28 10.77 -0.83
C TYR A 38 5.62 10.49 -0.16
N ALA A 39 5.62 9.55 0.79
CA ALA A 39 6.84 9.09 1.42
C ALA A 39 7.73 8.33 0.42
N SER A 40 9.05 8.50 0.52
CA SER A 40 9.97 7.73 -0.34
C SER A 40 9.94 6.24 0.01
N PRO A 41 10.25 5.31 -0.93
CA PRO A 41 10.30 3.87 -0.63
C PRO A 41 11.27 3.50 0.50
N ARG A 42 12.32 4.30 0.72
CA ARG A 42 13.27 4.14 1.84
C ARG A 42 12.61 4.36 3.20
N VAL A 43 11.59 5.21 3.27
CA VAL A 43 10.78 5.43 4.48
C VAL A 43 9.82 4.27 4.70
N LEU A 44 9.28 3.66 3.64
CA LEU A 44 8.38 2.51 3.75
C LEU A 44 9.10 1.22 4.19
N GLN A 45 10.40 1.12 3.88
CA GLN A 45 11.23 -0.04 4.22
C GLN A 45 11.80 0.00 5.64
N ALA A 46 12.05 1.21 6.17
CA ALA A 46 12.73 1.44 7.45
C ALA A 46 11.83 1.10 8.65
#